data_AF-A0A2N0Q2V7-F1
#
_entry.id   AF-A0A2N0Q2V7-F1
#
_cell.length_a   1.000
_cell.length_b   1.000
_cell.length_c   1.000
_cell.angle_alpha   90.00
_cell.angle_beta   90.00
_cell.angle_gamma   90.00
#
_symmetry.space_group_name_H-M   'P 1'
#
loop_
_entity.id
_entity.type
_entity.pdbx_description
1 polymer ?
#
loop_
_entity_poly.entity_id
_entity_poly.type
_entity_poly.pdbx_seq_one_letter_code
_entity_poly.pdbx_strand_id
1 'polypeptide(L)'
;MEIHIGNYLDSNNYTNWSTSGLLQYLVEKENYTTEDATNIHNAFRCHLEKKSADHNMFKYARNKAERLARTLDLAEVTQFFNLVQEQDQRAQNQEYQWAQRQQDQRIQPQCQFIQTLIHDYSTLYEQKQRCDLKIRVADTQVFEVHSMILYARSSFFQEVLSTNKVEYEISIPDVSPQCFKTLLNFFLVKRVGHMTCQSLIIRAL
;
A
#
# COMPACT_ATOMS: atom_id res chain seq x y z
N MET A 1 -25.35 -5.14 -24.11
CA MET A 1 -25.44 -6.62 -24.25
C MET A 1 -26.17 -7.11 -25.51
N GLU A 2 -27.50 -7.12 -25.60
CA GLU A 2 -28.28 -7.69 -26.74
C GLU A 2 -27.86 -7.14 -28.11
N ILE A 3 -27.66 -5.82 -28.20
CA ILE A 3 -27.17 -5.15 -29.42
C ILE A 3 -25.78 -5.68 -29.83
N HIS A 4 -24.88 -5.93 -28.87
CA HIS A 4 -23.54 -6.44 -29.16
C HIS A 4 -23.58 -7.91 -29.62
N ILE A 5 -24.47 -8.72 -29.06
CA ILE A 5 -24.69 -10.11 -29.49
C ILE A 5 -25.25 -10.15 -30.92
N GLY A 6 -26.25 -9.30 -31.21
CA GLY A 6 -26.77 -9.12 -32.56
C GLY A 6 -25.69 -8.71 -33.54
N ASN A 7 -24.92 -7.67 -33.20
CA ASN A 7 -23.83 -7.16 -34.03
C ASN A 7 -22.76 -8.22 -34.31
N TYR A 8 -22.40 -9.04 -33.31
CA TYR A 8 -21.45 -10.14 -33.50
C TYR A 8 -21.96 -11.14 -34.54
N LEU A 9 -23.22 -11.55 -34.45
CA LEU A 9 -23.82 -12.52 -35.37
C LEU A 9 -24.03 -11.95 -36.78
N ASP A 10 -24.38 -10.67 -36.89
CA ASP A 10 -24.66 -10.03 -38.18
C ASP A 10 -23.39 -9.61 -38.93
N SER A 11 -22.34 -9.22 -38.20
CA SER A 11 -21.09 -8.73 -38.80
C SER A 11 -20.10 -9.86 -39.13
N ASN A 12 -20.24 -11.03 -38.51
CA ASN A 12 -19.36 -12.17 -38.75
C ASN A 12 -19.99 -13.18 -39.68
N ASN A 13 -19.18 -13.73 -40.60
CA ASN A 13 -19.59 -14.89 -41.38
C ASN A 13 -20.01 -16.03 -40.43
N TYR A 14 -21.11 -16.70 -40.76
CA TYR A 14 -21.61 -17.81 -39.94
C TYR A 14 -20.56 -18.88 -39.69
N THR A 15 -19.58 -19.09 -40.58
CA THR A 15 -18.47 -20.01 -40.36
C THR A 15 -17.64 -19.70 -39.10
N ASN A 16 -17.65 -18.45 -38.63
CA ASN A 16 -16.85 -17.97 -37.49
C ASN A 16 -17.63 -17.90 -36.18
N TRP A 17 -18.96 -18.06 -36.21
CA TRP A 17 -19.77 -18.04 -34.98
C TRP A 17 -19.31 -19.12 -34.00
N SER A 18 -19.05 -18.70 -32.76
CA SER A 18 -18.66 -19.57 -31.64
C SER A 18 -18.94 -18.87 -30.30
N THR A 19 -19.10 -19.65 -29.23
CA THR A 19 -19.25 -19.12 -27.86
C THR A 19 -18.04 -18.30 -27.47
N SER A 20 -16.84 -18.87 -27.53
CA SER A 20 -15.59 -18.15 -27.23
C SER A 20 -15.41 -16.88 -28.07
N GLY A 21 -15.71 -16.92 -29.37
CA GLY A 21 -15.59 -15.74 -30.23
C GLY A 21 -16.56 -14.61 -29.84
N LEU A 22 -17.78 -14.94 -29.43
CA LEU A 22 -18.70 -13.93 -28.89
C LEU A 22 -18.18 -13.37 -27.56
N LEU A 23 -17.78 -14.24 -26.63
CA LEU A 23 -17.35 -13.81 -25.31
C LEU A 23 -16.12 -12.88 -25.39
N GLN A 24 -15.18 -13.19 -26.27
CA GLN A 24 -14.03 -12.33 -26.58
C GLN A 24 -14.49 -10.97 -27.14
N TYR A 25 -15.41 -10.98 -28.12
CA TYR A 25 -15.97 -9.74 -28.69
C TYR A 25 -16.67 -8.88 -27.63
N LEU A 26 -17.38 -9.52 -26.69
CA LEU A 26 -18.09 -8.81 -25.63
C LEU A 26 -17.11 -8.10 -24.68
N VAL A 27 -16.05 -8.78 -24.23
CA VAL A 27 -15.00 -8.20 -23.37
C VAL A 27 -14.29 -7.02 -24.05
N GLU A 28 -14.12 -7.05 -25.36
CA GLU A 28 -13.51 -5.95 -26.12
C GLU A 28 -14.42 -4.71 -26.24
N LYS A 29 -15.73 -4.86 -26.03
CA LYS A 29 -16.71 -3.77 -26.20
C LYS A 29 -17.19 -3.16 -24.90
N GLU A 30 -17.45 -4.00 -23.89
CA GLU A 30 -17.93 -3.58 -22.58
C GLU A 30 -17.34 -4.48 -21.49
N ASN A 31 -17.27 -3.95 -20.26
CA ASN A 31 -16.89 -4.73 -19.09
C ASN A 31 -18.11 -5.52 -18.61
N TYR A 32 -18.19 -6.77 -19.04
CA TYR A 32 -19.17 -7.74 -18.52
C TYR A 32 -18.57 -8.53 -17.36
N THR A 33 -19.40 -8.81 -16.37
CA THR A 33 -19.02 -9.54 -15.17
C THR A 33 -19.64 -10.93 -15.14
N THR A 34 -19.27 -11.71 -14.14
CA THR A 34 -19.86 -13.03 -13.87
C THR A 34 -21.36 -12.95 -13.56
N GLU A 35 -21.83 -11.82 -13.03
CA GLU A 35 -23.26 -11.56 -12.79
C GLU A 35 -24.04 -11.43 -14.11
N ASP A 36 -23.37 -11.02 -15.20
CA ASP A 36 -23.95 -10.91 -16.53
C ASP A 36 -24.02 -12.25 -17.26
N ALA A 37 -23.30 -13.28 -16.80
CA ALA A 37 -23.15 -14.56 -17.50
C ALA A 37 -24.48 -15.21 -17.87
N THR A 38 -25.45 -15.20 -16.93
CA THR A 38 -26.79 -15.76 -17.16
C THR A 38 -27.56 -14.96 -18.23
N ASN A 39 -27.48 -13.63 -18.17
CA ASN A 39 -28.14 -12.75 -19.13
C ASN A 39 -27.54 -12.91 -20.53
N ILE A 40 -26.20 -12.94 -20.62
CA ILE A 40 -25.46 -13.14 -21.87
C ILE A 40 -25.79 -14.51 -22.48
N HIS A 41 -25.78 -15.55 -21.66
CA HIS A 41 -26.12 -16.90 -22.08
C HIS A 41 -27.55 -16.97 -22.66
N ASN A 42 -28.53 -16.40 -21.95
CA ASN A 42 -29.92 -16.43 -22.38
C ASN A 42 -30.16 -15.59 -23.64
N ALA A 43 -29.57 -14.38 -23.69
CA ALA A 43 -29.61 -13.49 -24.84
C ALA A 43 -29.00 -14.15 -26.09
N PHE A 44 -27.82 -14.76 -25.93
CA PHE A 44 -27.15 -15.43 -27.03
C PHE A 44 -27.93 -16.64 -27.53
N ARG A 45 -28.45 -17.47 -26.62
CA ARG A 45 -29.34 -18.56 -26.98
C ARG A 45 -30.55 -18.06 -27.77
N CYS A 46 -31.23 -17.03 -27.28
CA CYS A 46 -32.40 -16.46 -27.95
C CYS A 46 -32.08 -15.97 -29.36
N HIS A 47 -30.95 -15.28 -29.54
CA HIS A 47 -30.49 -14.82 -30.85
C HIS A 47 -30.18 -15.98 -31.81
N LEU A 48 -29.52 -17.03 -31.34
CA LEU A 48 -29.24 -18.23 -32.13
C LEU A 48 -30.51 -18.98 -32.52
N GLU A 49 -31.48 -19.11 -31.62
CA GLU A 49 -32.79 -19.71 -31.88
C GLU A 49 -33.56 -18.93 -32.96
N LYS A 50 -33.62 -17.59 -32.85
CA LYS A 50 -34.21 -16.72 -33.87
C LYS A 50 -33.54 -16.91 -35.24
N LYS A 51 -32.21 -16.95 -35.30
CA LYS A 51 -31.47 -17.20 -36.54
C LYS A 51 -31.76 -18.60 -37.09
N SER A 52 -31.83 -19.62 -36.25
CA SER A 52 -32.12 -20.99 -36.71
C SER A 52 -33.50 -21.15 -37.36
N ALA A 53 -34.49 -20.37 -36.93
CA ALA A 53 -35.85 -20.35 -37.47
C ALA A 53 -36.02 -19.43 -38.70
N ASP A 54 -35.02 -18.64 -39.06
CA ASP A 54 -35.10 -17.67 -40.17
C ASP A 54 -35.00 -18.37 -41.54
N HIS A 55 -36.12 -18.45 -42.24
CA HIS A 55 -36.23 -19.11 -43.54
C HIS A 55 -35.45 -18.41 -44.64
N ASN A 56 -35.13 -17.12 -44.48
CA ASN A 56 -34.32 -16.35 -45.42
C ASN A 56 -32.82 -16.64 -45.28
N MET A 57 -32.41 -17.31 -44.20
CA MET A 57 -31.01 -17.61 -43.93
C MET A 57 -30.58 -18.95 -44.56
N PHE A 58 -29.33 -19.00 -45.03
CA PHE A 58 -28.73 -20.22 -45.60
C PHE A 58 -28.90 -21.42 -44.66
N LYS A 59 -29.26 -22.58 -45.22
CA LYS A 59 -29.46 -23.83 -44.47
C LYS A 59 -28.26 -24.17 -43.56
N TYR A 60 -27.04 -23.99 -44.05
CA TYR A 60 -25.82 -24.24 -43.26
C TYR A 60 -25.67 -23.29 -42.07
N ALA A 61 -26.00 -22.01 -42.23
CA ALA A 61 -25.99 -21.04 -41.15
C ALA A 61 -27.08 -21.38 -40.10
N ARG A 62 -28.27 -21.82 -40.54
CA ARG A 62 -29.36 -22.22 -39.64
C ARG A 62 -28.96 -23.42 -38.79
N ASN A 63 -28.45 -24.46 -39.46
CA ASN A 63 -27.96 -25.67 -38.80
C ASN A 63 -26.83 -25.34 -37.79
N LYS A 64 -25.97 -24.39 -38.12
CA LYS A 64 -24.90 -23.96 -37.21
C LYS A 64 -25.45 -23.20 -36.00
N ALA A 65 -26.39 -22.27 -36.21
CA ALA A 65 -27.06 -21.55 -35.12
C ALA A 65 -27.77 -22.51 -34.17
N GLU A 66 -28.51 -23.47 -34.71
CA GLU A 66 -29.19 -24.51 -33.92
C GLU A 66 -28.18 -25.34 -33.12
N ARG A 67 -27.08 -25.76 -33.75
CA ARG A 67 -26.05 -26.56 -33.08
C ARG A 67 -25.40 -25.76 -31.94
N LEU A 68 -25.06 -24.50 -32.17
CA LEU A 68 -24.50 -23.62 -31.14
C LEU A 68 -25.50 -23.38 -30.00
N ALA A 69 -26.78 -23.17 -30.28
CA ALA A 69 -27.80 -22.97 -29.24
C ALA A 69 -27.94 -24.20 -28.33
N ARG A 70 -27.86 -25.40 -28.92
CA ARG A 70 -27.92 -26.69 -28.20
C ARG A 70 -26.68 -26.97 -27.36
N THR A 71 -25.50 -26.57 -27.83
CA THR A 71 -24.23 -26.81 -27.12
C THR A 71 -23.81 -25.66 -26.21
N LEU A 72 -24.53 -24.54 -26.21
CA LEU A 72 -24.21 -23.39 -25.36
C LEU A 72 -24.44 -23.75 -23.89
N ASP A 73 -23.35 -23.76 -23.13
CA ASP A 73 -23.33 -24.07 -21.71
C ASP A 73 -23.12 -22.80 -20.88
N LEU A 74 -23.96 -22.60 -19.87
CA LEU A 74 -23.84 -21.50 -18.91
C LEU A 74 -22.55 -21.62 -18.10
N ALA A 75 -22.10 -22.85 -17.80
CA ALA A 75 -20.86 -23.06 -17.05
C ALA A 75 -19.64 -22.54 -17.83
N GLU A 76 -19.59 -22.77 -19.14
CA GLU A 76 -18.52 -22.25 -20.03
C GLU A 76 -18.50 -20.71 -20.02
N VAL A 77 -19.66 -20.08 -20.18
CA VAL A 77 -19.79 -18.60 -20.17
C VAL A 77 -19.35 -18.02 -18.81
N THR A 78 -19.78 -18.65 -17.72
CA THR A 78 -19.44 -18.21 -16.36
C THR A 78 -17.94 -18.38 -16.08
N GLN A 79 -17.35 -19.51 -16.48
CA GLN A 79 -15.92 -19.78 -16.33
C GLN A 79 -15.07 -18.77 -17.10
N PHE A 80 -15.49 -18.40 -18.31
CA PHE A 80 -14.79 -17.39 -19.11
C PHE A 80 -14.71 -16.05 -18.37
N PHE A 81 -15.83 -15.52 -17.88
CA PHE A 81 -15.81 -14.24 -17.16
C PHE A 81 -15.08 -14.31 -15.81
N ASN A 82 -15.15 -15.44 -15.11
CA ASN A 82 -14.33 -15.67 -13.91
C ASN A 82 -12.83 -15.56 -14.24
N LEU A 83 -12.38 -16.19 -15.32
CA LEU A 83 -10.97 -16.16 -15.73
C LEU A 83 -10.50 -14.75 -16.08
N VAL A 84 -11.32 -13.97 -16.80
CA VAL A 84 -11.01 -12.57 -17.14
C VAL A 84 -10.90 -11.73 -15.86
N GLN A 85 -11.89 -11.84 -14.98
CA GLN A 85 -11.90 -11.09 -13.72
C GLN A 85 -10.72 -11.46 -12.81
N GLU A 86 -10.35 -12.75 -12.74
CA GLU A 86 -9.16 -13.19 -12.02
C GLU A 86 -7.87 -12.62 -12.60
N GLN A 87 -7.75 -12.54 -13.93
CA GLN A 87 -6.56 -11.96 -14.57
C GLN A 87 -6.44 -10.47 -14.29
N ASP A 88 -7.54 -9.73 -14.37
CA ASP A 88 -7.57 -8.30 -14.05
C ASP A 88 -7.20 -8.06 -12.58
N GLN A 89 -7.75 -8.84 -11.66
CA GLN A 89 -7.41 -8.75 -10.24
C GLN A 89 -5.94 -9.08 -9.99
N ARG A 90 -5.38 -10.08 -10.69
CA ARG A 90 -3.95 -10.41 -10.58
C ARG A 90 -3.08 -9.27 -11.10
N ALA A 91 -3.43 -8.65 -12.23
CA ALA A 91 -2.70 -7.52 -12.78
C ALA A 91 -2.69 -6.33 -11.81
N GLN A 92 -3.85 -5.97 -11.25
CA GLN A 92 -3.97 -4.93 -10.23
C GLN A 92 -3.15 -5.22 -8.98
N ASN A 93 -3.19 -6.47 -8.49
CA ASN A 93 -2.41 -6.88 -7.32
C ASN A 93 -0.90 -6.79 -7.58
N GLN A 94 -0.45 -7.15 -8.79
CA GLN A 94 0.96 -7.04 -9.17
C GLN A 94 1.41 -5.57 -9.25
N GLU A 95 0.58 -4.70 -9.80
CA GLU A 95 0.84 -3.26 -9.88
C GLU A 95 0.93 -2.64 -8.48
N TYR A 96 0.00 -2.97 -7.58
CA TYR A 96 0.04 -2.54 -6.18
C TYR A 96 1.32 -3.00 -5.48
N GLN A 97 1.68 -4.29 -5.62
CA GLN A 97 2.91 -4.83 -5.03
C GLN A 97 4.16 -4.16 -5.60
N TRP A 98 4.19 -3.84 -6.89
CA TRP A 98 5.28 -3.09 -7.48
C TRP A 98 5.36 -1.68 -6.89
N ALA A 99 4.27 -0.93 -6.86
CA ALA A 99 4.25 0.41 -6.28
C ALA A 99 4.75 0.42 -4.83
N GLN A 100 4.31 -0.55 -4.01
CA GLN A 100 4.78 -0.72 -2.64
C GLN A 100 6.28 -1.00 -2.56
N ARG A 101 6.82 -1.91 -3.39
CA ARG A 101 8.27 -2.19 -3.44
C ARG A 101 9.08 -0.94 -3.80
N GLN A 102 8.61 -0.12 -4.74
CA GLN A 102 9.31 1.12 -5.08
C GLN A 102 9.30 2.12 -3.92
N GLN A 103 8.21 2.20 -3.16
CA GLN A 103 8.14 3.03 -1.97
C GLN A 103 9.09 2.53 -0.88
N ASP A 104 9.11 1.23 -0.59
CA ASP A 104 10.03 0.62 0.40
C ASP A 104 11.50 0.81 0.03
N GLN A 105 11.85 0.67 -1.26
CA GLN A 105 13.21 0.93 -1.76
C GLN A 105 13.66 2.38 -1.58
N ARG A 106 12.74 3.36 -1.57
CA ARG A 106 13.08 4.77 -1.28
C ARG A 106 13.28 5.04 0.21
N ILE A 107 12.58 4.32 1.08
CA ILE A 107 12.65 4.51 2.54
C ILE A 107 13.91 3.85 3.13
N GLN A 108 14.35 2.71 2.59
CA GLN A 108 15.47 1.93 3.14
C GLN A 108 16.81 2.70 3.29
N PRO A 109 17.31 3.45 2.27
CA PRO A 109 18.59 4.16 2.38
C PRO A 109 18.56 5.28 3.42
N GLN A 110 17.43 5.97 3.52
CA GLN A 110 17.23 7.07 4.47
C GLN A 110 17.22 6.56 5.92
N CYS A 111 16.60 5.40 6.15
CA CYS A 111 16.63 4.73 7.44
C CYS A 111 18.06 4.34 7.83
N GLN A 112 18.86 3.80 6.91
CA GLN A 112 20.23 3.36 7.22
C GLN A 112 21.15 4.54 7.60
N PHE A 113 21.09 5.65 6.87
CA PHE A 113 21.86 6.85 7.20
C PHE A 113 21.49 7.42 8.57
N ILE A 114 20.18 7.54 8.87
CA ILE A 114 19.70 8.00 10.18
C ILE A 114 20.14 7.04 11.30
N GLN A 115 20.16 5.72 11.05
CA GLN A 115 20.66 4.75 12.03
C GLN A 115 22.14 4.92 12.30
N THR A 116 22.95 5.11 11.27
CA THR A 116 24.38 5.37 11.42
C THR A 116 24.60 6.63 12.26
N LEU A 117 23.89 7.73 11.97
CA LEU A 117 24.00 8.95 12.77
C LEU A 117 23.61 8.74 14.24
N ILE A 118 22.49 8.07 14.52
CA ILE A 118 22.07 7.77 15.90
C ILE A 118 23.13 6.93 16.61
N HIS A 119 23.70 5.93 15.93
CA HIS A 119 24.75 5.09 16.49
C HIS A 119 26.04 5.88 16.77
N ASP A 120 26.45 6.75 15.86
CA ASP A 120 27.65 7.59 16.00
C ASP A 120 27.48 8.54 17.19
N TYR A 121 26.35 9.23 17.32
CA TYR A 121 26.07 10.12 18.46
C TYR A 121 25.96 9.37 19.79
N SER A 122 25.36 8.18 19.79
CA SER A 122 25.30 7.33 20.99
C SER A 122 26.71 6.94 21.43
N THR A 123 27.58 6.55 20.49
CA THR A 123 28.96 6.18 20.75
C THR A 123 29.76 7.35 21.33
N LEU A 124 29.60 8.56 20.77
CA LEU A 124 30.23 9.77 21.30
C LEU A 124 29.81 10.03 22.76
N TYR A 125 28.54 9.83 23.08
CA TYR A 125 28.02 10.04 24.43
C TYR A 125 28.48 8.98 25.43
N GLU A 126 28.46 7.71 25.04
CA GLU A 126 28.90 6.59 25.89
C GLU A 126 30.39 6.66 26.19
N GLN A 127 31.20 7.05 25.18
CA GLN A 127 32.65 7.20 25.31
C GLN A 127 33.08 8.56 25.89
N LYS A 128 32.13 9.44 26.25
CA LYS A 128 32.41 10.78 26.78
C LYS A 128 33.33 11.63 25.89
N GLN A 129 33.18 11.47 24.58
CA GLN A 129 33.97 12.22 23.60
C GLN A 129 33.29 13.55 23.26
N ARG A 130 34.09 14.63 23.27
CA ARG A 130 33.65 15.97 22.83
C ARG A 130 32.40 16.51 23.55
N CYS A 131 32.14 16.06 24.79
CA CYS A 131 31.09 16.65 25.61
C CYS A 131 31.47 18.10 25.94
N ASP A 132 30.55 19.02 25.69
CA ASP A 132 30.73 20.47 25.81
C ASP A 132 29.84 21.09 26.91
N LEU A 133 29.00 20.27 27.54
CA LEU A 133 28.07 20.70 28.58
C LEU A 133 28.09 19.73 29.77
N LYS A 134 28.12 20.29 30.98
CA LYS A 134 27.92 19.57 32.24
C LYS A 134 26.54 19.90 32.80
N ILE A 135 25.78 18.87 33.18
CA ILE A 135 24.49 19.05 33.85
C ILE A 135 24.59 18.45 35.24
N ARG A 136 24.51 19.29 36.25
CA ARG A 136 24.42 18.91 37.65
C ARG A 136 22.97 18.65 38.01
N VAL A 137 22.67 17.49 38.56
CA VAL A 137 21.31 17.06 38.92
C VAL A 137 21.25 16.76 40.40
N ALA A 138 20.23 17.32 41.07
CA ALA A 138 20.03 17.20 42.52
C ALA A 138 21.31 17.51 43.32
N ASP A 139 22.10 18.48 42.85
CA ASP A 139 23.41 18.93 43.38
C ASP A 139 24.48 17.85 43.63
N THR A 140 24.22 16.60 43.22
CA THR A 140 25.00 15.41 43.63
C THR A 140 25.63 14.70 42.44
N GLN A 141 24.95 14.62 41.30
CA GLN A 141 25.44 13.90 40.12
C GLN A 141 25.63 14.84 38.93
N VAL A 142 26.77 14.70 38.25
CA VAL A 142 27.09 15.48 37.04
C VAL A 142 27.06 14.59 35.81
N PHE A 143 26.37 15.03 34.78
CA PHE A 143 26.28 14.38 33.48
C PHE A 143 27.01 15.22 32.42
N GLU A 144 28.05 14.65 31.82
CA GLU A 144 28.71 15.21 30.63
C GLU A 144 27.96 14.77 29.38
N VAL A 145 27.51 15.76 28.60
CA VAL A 145 26.57 15.63 27.47
C VAL A 145 26.96 16.58 26.32
N HIS A 146 26.27 16.44 25.18
CA HIS A 146 26.41 17.33 24.02
C HIS A 146 25.26 18.34 23.99
N SER A 147 25.59 19.62 24.13
CA SER A 147 24.63 20.74 24.16
C SER A 147 23.73 20.76 22.93
N MET A 148 24.32 20.55 21.74
CA MET A 148 23.63 20.59 20.45
C MET A 148 22.52 19.52 20.35
N ILE A 149 22.74 18.32 20.91
CA ILE A 149 21.73 17.25 20.85
C ILE A 149 20.57 17.61 21.77
N LEU A 150 20.84 18.12 22.97
CA LEU A 150 19.78 18.54 23.90
C LEU A 150 19.00 19.73 23.34
N TYR A 151 19.68 20.71 22.77
CA TYR A 151 19.09 21.86 22.08
C TYR A 151 18.11 21.41 20.98
N ALA A 152 18.48 20.41 20.18
CA ALA A 152 17.65 19.91 19.09
C ALA A 152 16.47 19.02 19.55
N ARG A 153 16.54 18.44 20.75
CA ARG A 153 15.60 17.40 21.22
C ARG A 153 14.71 17.85 22.37
N SER A 154 14.92 19.03 22.94
CA SER A 154 14.17 19.56 24.07
C SER A 154 14.01 21.07 23.97
N SER A 155 12.77 21.56 23.96
CA SER A 155 12.46 22.99 23.98
C SER A 155 12.98 23.68 25.25
N PHE A 156 12.95 22.98 26.39
CA PHE A 156 13.54 23.47 27.64
C PHE A 156 15.03 23.76 27.47
N PHE A 157 15.81 22.80 26.95
CA PHE A 157 17.23 23.00 26.73
C PHE A 157 17.50 24.00 25.59
N GLN A 158 16.61 24.06 24.60
CA GLN A 158 16.68 25.09 23.57
C GLN A 158 16.62 26.50 24.18
N GLU A 159 15.67 26.76 25.07
CA GLU A 159 15.51 28.05 25.75
C GLU A 159 16.71 28.34 26.66
N VAL A 160 17.07 27.39 27.53
CA VAL A 160 18.18 27.54 28.48
C VAL A 160 19.52 27.82 27.78
N LEU A 161 19.80 27.11 26.69
CA LEU A 161 21.05 27.25 25.92
C LEU A 161 21.04 28.44 24.94
N SER A 162 19.89 29.03 24.62
CA SER A 162 19.79 30.21 23.73
C SER A 162 20.23 31.50 24.42
N THR A 163 20.13 31.56 25.74
CA THR A 163 20.65 32.66 26.57
C THR A 163 22.17 32.55 26.68
N ASN A 164 22.89 33.21 25.77
CA ASN A 164 24.34 33.31 25.53
C ASN A 164 25.30 33.57 26.73
N LYS A 165 24.97 33.16 27.96
CA LYS A 165 25.87 33.22 29.11
C LYS A 165 26.78 32.00 29.08
N VAL A 166 28.08 32.26 28.96
CA VAL A 166 29.18 31.29 28.86
C VAL A 166 29.39 30.59 30.21
N GLU A 167 28.42 29.78 30.64
CA GLU A 167 28.62 28.83 31.74
C GLU A 167 28.34 27.43 31.21
N TYR A 168 29.43 26.65 31.10
CA TYR A 168 29.47 25.27 30.61
C TYR A 168 28.83 24.25 31.58
N GLU A 169 28.02 24.73 32.53
CA GLU A 169 27.38 23.95 33.58
C GLU A 169 25.96 24.44 33.87
N ILE A 170 24.98 23.54 33.84
CA ILE A 170 23.57 23.80 34.18
C ILE A 170 23.21 22.98 35.42
N SER A 171 22.49 23.58 36.39
CA SER A 171 21.94 22.84 37.52
C SER A 171 20.44 22.59 37.37
N ILE A 172 20.01 21.35 37.62
CA ILE A 172 18.61 20.90 37.63
C ILE A 172 18.34 20.24 38.99
N PRO A 173 17.87 21.00 39.99
CA PRO A 173 17.71 20.49 41.36
C PRO A 173 16.51 19.54 41.52
N ASP A 174 15.44 19.74 40.75
CA ASP A 174 14.13 19.11 40.99
C ASP A 174 13.93 17.74 40.31
N VAL A 175 15.00 17.14 39.78
CA VAL A 175 14.93 15.86 39.06
C VAL A 175 15.83 14.84 39.75
N SER A 176 15.35 13.62 39.97
CA SER A 176 16.22 12.56 40.48
C SER A 176 17.27 12.18 39.43
N PRO A 177 18.53 11.88 39.82
CA PRO A 177 19.57 11.54 38.85
C PRO A 177 19.24 10.31 38.00
N GLN A 178 18.53 9.33 38.56
CA GLN A 178 18.08 8.15 37.83
C GLN A 178 17.00 8.48 36.78
N CYS A 179 16.05 9.37 37.10
CA CYS A 179 15.07 9.86 36.13
C CYS A 179 15.77 10.63 35.00
N PHE A 180 16.74 11.48 35.34
CA PHE A 180 17.47 12.27 34.35
C PHE A 180 18.32 11.37 33.42
N LYS A 181 18.98 10.34 33.95
CA LYS A 181 19.71 9.36 33.15
C LYS A 181 18.82 8.65 32.13
N THR A 182 17.59 8.29 32.52
CA THR A 182 16.60 7.69 31.61
C THR A 182 16.18 8.67 30.51
N LEU A 183 15.95 9.94 30.85
CA LEU A 183 15.65 10.99 29.89
C LEU A 183 16.80 11.23 28.90
N LEU A 184 18.05 11.26 29.38
CA LEU A 184 19.23 11.39 28.51
C LEU A 184 19.34 10.21 27.53
N ASN A 185 19.13 8.99 27.99
CA ASN A 185 19.13 7.82 27.10
C ASN A 185 18.00 7.88 26.05
N PHE A 186 16.86 8.50 26.38
CA PHE A 186 15.80 8.77 25.42
C PHE A 186 16.21 9.81 24.38
N PHE A 187 16.87 10.90 24.79
CA PHE A 187 17.35 11.92 23.86
C PHE A 187 18.47 11.43 22.93
N LEU A 188 19.33 10.55 23.44
CA LEU A 188 20.61 10.21 22.80
C LEU A 188 20.63 8.84 22.11
N VAL A 189 19.87 7.84 22.60
CA VAL A 189 20.09 6.43 22.23
C VAL A 189 18.85 5.73 21.65
N LYS A 190 17.63 5.95 22.17
CA LYS A 190 16.47 5.11 21.80
C LYS A 190 15.58 5.69 20.68
N ARG A 191 15.32 4.85 19.66
CA ARG A 191 14.16 5.00 18.75
C ARG A 191 12.87 4.95 19.55
N VAL A 192 11.91 5.82 19.22
CA VAL A 192 10.51 5.68 19.66
C VAL A 192 9.86 4.54 18.88
N GLY A 193 10.19 3.31 19.25
CA GLY A 193 9.42 2.12 18.92
C GLY A 193 8.52 1.81 20.09
N HIS A 194 7.27 2.31 20.03
CA HIS A 194 6.17 1.92 20.92
C HIS A 194 6.42 2.17 22.44
N MET A 195 6.19 3.41 22.89
CA MET A 195 5.87 3.67 24.30
C MET A 195 4.56 4.46 24.38
N THR A 196 3.54 3.85 24.96
CA THR A 196 2.26 4.49 25.26
C THR A 196 2.47 5.62 26.26
N CYS A 197 2.34 6.86 25.77
CA CYS A 197 2.49 8.14 26.48
C CYS A 197 1.39 8.40 27.52
N GLN A 198 1.27 7.60 28.57
CA GLN A 198 0.47 8.00 29.75
C GLN A 198 1.30 8.31 31.01
N SER A 199 2.61 8.06 31.02
CA SER A 199 3.47 8.34 32.18
C SER A 199 4.65 9.28 31.92
N LEU A 200 4.86 9.74 30.68
CA LEU A 200 5.88 10.76 30.36
C LEU A 200 5.33 12.19 30.35
N ILE A 201 4.00 12.35 30.53
CA ILE A 201 3.30 13.64 30.64
C ILE A 201 3.16 14.00 32.13
N ILE A 202 4.28 14.10 32.82
CA ILE A 202 4.42 15.17 33.81
C ILE A 202 5.79 15.77 33.51
N ARG A 203 5.79 16.68 32.53
CA ARG A 203 6.86 17.65 32.32
C ARG A 203 8.24 17.02 32.06
N ALA A 204 8.50 16.68 30.80
CA ALA A 204 9.77 17.14 30.24
C ALA A 204 9.68 18.67 30.28
N LEU A 205 10.13 19.23 31.42
CA LEU A 205 9.95 20.62 31.91
C LEU A 205 9.27 21.60 30.95
#